data_AF-A0A5K7Y3Q1-F1
#
_entry.id   AF-A0A5K7Y3Q1-F1
#
_cell.length_a   1.000
_cell.length_b   1.000
_cell.length_c   1.000
_cell.angle_alpha   90.00
_cell.angle_beta   90.00
_cell.angle_gamma   90.00
#
_symmetry.space_group_name_H-M   'P 1'
#
loop_
_entity.id
_entity.type
_entity.pdbx_description
1 polymer ?
#
loop_
_entity_poly.entity_id
_entity_poly.type
_entity_poly.pdbx_seq_one_letter_code
_entity_poly.pdbx_strand_id
1 'polypeptide(L)'
;MSTLEVDGVFCISLVERKDRRQMLLEEFAPLGLDIEFYLAERDSEDPERGCYESHQACAAMAIERGYERVLILEDDATLLNFKHEVIRRANSFLKLKQPEILYLGGMLGRMWLIPFPNIVRARLTGTHAYILSRQGCKNLVRKKFSGTPIDTHYCNVVKSYSVYPMLSAQQPEDEVKSDIVENRVKRKGGASVKDKRYWDNNFSKQPSALKRDIWRTLCMRWL
;
A
#
# COMPACT_ATOMS: atom_id res chain seq x y z
N MET A 1 -1.66 23.23 -4.93
CA MET A 1 -1.40 21.78 -5.06
C MET A 1 -2.36 21.05 -4.12
N SER A 2 -2.96 19.93 -4.55
CA SER A 2 -3.84 19.13 -3.68
C SER A 2 -3.01 18.00 -3.07
N THR A 3 -3.00 17.89 -1.74
CA THR A 3 -2.40 16.78 -0.97
C THR A 3 -3.47 15.75 -0.56
N LEU A 4 -3.05 14.59 -0.06
CA LEU A 4 -3.95 13.57 0.48
C LEU A 4 -4.54 14.04 1.82
N GLU A 5 -5.85 13.89 1.98
CA GLU A 5 -6.56 14.32 3.19
C GLU A 5 -6.62 13.19 4.23
N VAL A 6 -5.49 13.00 4.91
CA VAL A 6 -5.28 12.07 6.01
C VAL A 6 -4.91 12.84 7.29
N ASP A 7 -5.17 12.24 8.45
CA ASP A 7 -4.93 12.86 9.75
C ASP A 7 -3.48 12.64 10.23
N GLY A 8 -2.78 11.66 9.64
CA GLY A 8 -1.36 11.43 9.85
C GLY A 8 -0.78 10.45 8.84
N VAL A 9 0.55 10.43 8.77
CA VAL A 9 1.31 9.53 7.89
C VAL A 9 2.38 8.81 8.72
N PHE A 10 2.37 7.48 8.64
CA PHE A 10 3.41 6.65 9.23
C PHE A 10 4.20 5.95 8.13
N CYS A 11 5.52 6.00 8.19
CA CYS A 11 6.40 5.20 7.36
C CYS A 11 7.15 4.16 8.20
N ILE A 12 6.94 2.88 7.88
CA ILE A 12 7.65 1.77 8.50
C ILE A 12 9.05 1.70 7.91
N SER A 13 10.07 1.69 8.76
CA SER A 13 11.47 1.54 8.37
C SER A 13 12.22 0.79 9.46
N LEU A 14 13.23 0.00 9.08
CA LEU A 14 14.12 -0.60 10.08
C LEU A 14 15.06 0.46 10.66
N VAL A 15 15.41 0.37 11.95
CA VAL A 15 16.25 1.35 12.65
C VAL A 15 17.53 1.70 11.85
N GLU A 16 18.18 0.69 11.27
CA GLU A 16 19.41 0.81 10.50
C GLU A 16 19.27 1.46 9.12
N ARG A 17 18.06 1.48 8.52
CA ARG A 17 17.82 1.91 7.13
C ARG A 17 17.64 3.42 6.96
N LYS A 18 18.62 4.20 7.44
CA LYS A 18 18.62 5.67 7.27
C LYS A 18 18.64 6.11 5.81
N ASP A 19 19.27 5.30 4.96
CA ASP A 19 19.31 5.46 3.49
C ASP A 19 17.91 5.54 2.90
N ARG A 20 17.06 4.55 3.20
CA ARG A 20 15.68 4.44 2.70
C ARG A 20 14.78 5.55 3.20
N ARG A 21 14.93 5.93 4.47
CA ARG A 21 14.18 7.06 5.05
C ARG A 21 14.44 8.36 4.30
N GLN A 22 15.71 8.65 4.01
CA GLN A 22 16.07 9.87 3.28
C GLN A 22 15.48 9.88 1.86
N MET A 23 15.61 8.76 1.14
CA MET A 23 15.04 8.63 -0.21
C MET A 23 13.51 8.79 -0.20
N LEU A 24 12.81 8.16 0.76
CA LEU A 24 11.36 8.28 0.85
C LEU A 24 10.91 9.73 1.09
N LEU A 25 11.61 10.48 1.94
CA LEU A 25 11.30 11.90 2.18
C LEU A 25 11.41 12.73 0.88
N GLU A 26 12.44 12.48 0.07
CA GLU A 26 12.64 13.15 -1.21
C GLU A 26 11.55 12.80 -2.23
N GLU A 27 11.25 11.50 -2.36
CA GLU A 27 10.21 10.97 -3.26
C GLU A 27 8.81 11.49 -2.93
N PHE A 28 8.46 11.58 -1.64
CA PHE A 28 7.13 11.98 -1.20
C PHE A 28 6.99 13.49 -0.93
N ALA A 29 8.08 14.27 -1.00
CA ALA A 29 8.06 15.72 -0.86
C ALA A 29 7.00 16.43 -1.73
N PRO A 30 6.72 16.02 -2.99
CA PRO A 30 5.69 16.64 -3.82
C PRO A 30 4.26 16.54 -3.26
N LEU A 31 4.00 15.60 -2.35
CA LEU A 31 2.71 15.50 -1.66
C LEU A 31 2.62 16.43 -0.44
N GLY A 32 3.73 16.99 0.05
CA GLY A 32 3.74 17.89 1.20
C GLY A 32 3.18 17.25 2.46
N LEU A 33 3.44 15.96 2.66
CA LEU A 33 2.99 15.18 3.80
C LEU A 33 3.99 15.29 4.95
N ASP A 34 3.50 15.38 6.18
CA ASP A 34 4.33 15.23 7.38
C ASP A 34 4.45 13.75 7.73
N ILE A 35 5.64 13.17 7.48
CA ILE A 35 5.89 11.73 7.57
C ILE A 35 6.58 11.42 8.90
N GLU A 36 5.90 10.66 9.75
CA GLU A 36 6.50 10.11 10.97
C GLU A 36 7.01 8.69 10.71
N PHE A 37 8.27 8.42 11.08
CA PHE A 37 8.83 7.09 10.93
C PHE A 37 8.54 6.20 12.13
N TYR A 38 7.88 5.07 11.89
CA TYR A 38 7.85 3.95 12.82
C TYR A 38 9.11 3.11 12.62
N LEU A 39 10.04 3.22 13.58
CA LEU A 39 11.30 2.50 13.55
C LEU A 39 11.11 1.09 14.13
N ALA A 40 11.08 0.10 13.25
CA ALA A 40 10.96 -1.30 13.61
C ALA A 40 12.34 -1.92 13.88
N GLU A 41 12.39 -2.77 14.90
CA GLU A 41 13.52 -3.69 15.10
C GLU A 41 13.36 -4.90 14.18
N ARG A 42 14.47 -5.42 13.67
CA ARG A 42 14.44 -6.55 12.75
C ARG A 42 14.08 -7.85 13.46
N ASP A 43 12.99 -8.47 13.05
CA ASP A 43 12.68 -9.85 13.42
C ASP A 43 13.49 -10.82 12.55
N SER A 44 14.59 -11.32 13.13
CA SER A 44 15.51 -12.23 12.43
C SER A 44 14.97 -13.65 12.31
N GLU A 45 14.00 -14.04 13.15
CA GLU A 45 13.38 -15.37 13.12
C GLU A 45 12.28 -15.44 12.08
N ASP A 46 11.42 -14.41 12.04
CA ASP A 46 10.32 -14.30 11.09
C ASP A 46 10.12 -12.86 10.61
N PRO A 47 10.80 -12.45 9.52
CA PRO A 47 10.64 -11.12 8.94
C PRO A 47 9.21 -10.82 8.48
N GLU A 48 8.41 -11.84 8.13
CA GLU A 48 7.01 -11.64 7.75
C GLU A 48 6.15 -11.31 8.98
N ARG A 49 6.45 -11.91 10.14
CA ARG A 49 5.87 -11.52 11.43
C ARG A 49 6.25 -10.08 11.78
N GLY A 50 7.54 -9.74 11.72
CA GLY A 50 8.00 -8.37 12.02
C GLY A 50 7.35 -7.30 11.14
N CYS A 51 7.21 -7.57 9.83
CA CYS A 51 6.46 -6.71 8.90
C CYS A 51 4.98 -6.58 9.31
N TYR A 52 4.32 -7.71 9.59
CA TYR A 52 2.92 -7.73 10.02
C TYR A 52 2.70 -6.89 11.28
N GLU A 53 3.51 -7.11 12.32
CA GLU A 53 3.42 -6.43 13.61
C GLU A 53 3.71 -4.93 13.48
N SER A 54 4.63 -4.53 12.60
CA SER A 54 4.89 -3.11 12.33
C SER A 54 3.67 -2.38 11.77
N HIS A 55 2.94 -2.99 10.83
CA HIS A 55 1.69 -2.41 10.35
C HIS A 55 0.60 -2.37 11.43
N GLN A 56 0.53 -3.38 12.32
CA GLN A 56 -0.39 -3.35 13.46
C GLN A 56 -0.05 -2.24 14.44
N ALA A 57 1.23 -1.99 14.70
CA ALA A 57 1.69 -0.91 15.56
C ALA A 57 1.27 0.46 15.00
N CYS A 58 1.51 0.72 13.70
CA CYS A 58 1.02 1.95 13.04
C CYS A 58 -0.50 2.10 13.14
N ALA A 59 -1.26 1.02 12.95
CA ALA A 59 -2.72 1.05 13.10
C ALA A 59 -3.16 1.28 14.56
N ALA A 60 -2.46 0.72 15.54
CA ALA A 60 -2.73 0.95 16.96
C ALA A 60 -2.44 2.41 17.35
N MET A 61 -1.31 2.97 16.91
CA MET A 61 -0.96 4.39 17.10
C MET A 61 -2.03 5.31 16.49
N ALA A 62 -2.51 5.00 15.28
CA ALA A 62 -3.58 5.78 14.65
C ALA A 62 -4.87 5.77 15.47
N ILE A 63 -5.24 4.62 16.05
CA ILE A 63 -6.42 4.51 16.93
C ILE A 63 -6.23 5.32 18.21
N GLU A 64 -5.05 5.21 18.85
CA GLU A 64 -4.71 5.92 20.08
C GLU A 64 -4.76 7.44 19.88
N ARG A 65 -4.27 7.93 18.74
CA ARG A 65 -4.28 9.35 18.38
C ARG A 65 -5.63 9.85 17.85
N GLY A 66 -6.63 8.97 17.75
CA GLY A 66 -7.96 9.33 17.27
C GLY A 66 -8.04 9.66 15.78
N TYR A 67 -7.11 9.15 14.97
CA TYR A 67 -7.12 9.36 13.52
C TYR A 67 -8.31 8.65 12.87
N GLU A 68 -9.00 9.35 11.98
CA GLU A 68 -10.06 8.78 11.14
C GLU A 68 -9.49 8.16 9.87
N ARG A 69 -8.40 8.72 9.34
CA ARG A 69 -7.67 8.21 8.17
C ARG A 69 -6.17 8.35 8.39
N VAL A 70 -5.43 7.27 8.19
CA VAL A 70 -3.96 7.24 8.27
C VAL A 70 -3.37 6.69 6.98
N LEU A 71 -2.35 7.36 6.45
CA LEU A 71 -1.52 6.81 5.39
C LEU A 71 -0.40 5.98 6.02
N ILE A 72 -0.28 4.72 5.60
CA ILE A 72 0.82 3.85 5.99
C ILE A 72 1.70 3.60 4.77
N LEU A 73 2.99 3.88 4.94
CA LEU A 73 4.06 3.68 3.96
C LEU A 73 5.04 2.63 4.46
N GLU A 74 5.67 1.91 3.54
CA GLU A 74 6.95 1.22 3.77
C GLU A 74 8.06 2.11 3.20
N ASP A 75 9.27 2.03 3.76
CA ASP A 75 10.43 2.83 3.34
C ASP A 75 11.01 2.46 1.96
N ASP A 76 10.41 1.51 1.24
CA ASP A 76 10.64 1.30 -0.21
C ASP A 76 9.51 1.88 -1.07
N ALA A 77 8.54 2.62 -0.53
CA ALA A 77 7.57 3.27 -1.39
C ALA A 77 8.26 4.33 -2.27
N THR A 78 7.91 4.36 -3.56
CA THR A 78 8.28 5.44 -4.50
C THR A 78 7.01 6.07 -5.08
N LEU A 79 7.12 7.33 -5.50
CA LEU A 79 6.01 8.10 -6.04
C LEU A 79 6.09 8.11 -7.57
N LEU A 80 5.01 7.67 -8.22
CA LEU A 80 4.90 7.71 -9.67
C LEU A 80 4.38 9.07 -10.13
N ASN A 81 4.69 9.46 -11.37
CA ASN A 81 4.10 10.66 -11.98
C ASN A 81 2.57 10.61 -11.92
N PHE A 82 1.96 11.64 -11.31
CA PHE A 82 0.53 11.68 -11.09
C PHE A 82 -0.11 13.00 -11.51
N LYS A 83 -1.42 12.92 -11.79
CA LYS A 83 -2.27 14.09 -12.00
C LYS A 83 -2.92 14.46 -10.68
N HIS A 84 -2.92 15.73 -10.29
CA HIS A 84 -3.60 16.21 -9.07
C HIS A 84 -5.10 15.84 -9.02
N GLU A 85 -5.74 15.59 -10.16
CA GLU A 85 -7.12 15.09 -10.19
C GLU A 85 -7.27 13.74 -9.47
N VAL A 86 -6.29 12.83 -9.59
CA VAL A 86 -6.33 11.52 -8.92
C VAL A 86 -6.40 11.71 -7.40
N ILE A 87 -5.61 12.65 -6.86
CA ILE A 87 -5.63 13.00 -5.43
C ILE A 87 -6.99 13.59 -5.03
N ARG A 88 -7.52 14.55 -5.81
CA ARG A 88 -8.84 15.15 -5.51
C ARG A 88 -9.96 14.10 -5.50
N ARG A 89 -9.92 13.14 -6.42
CA ARG A 89 -10.87 12.02 -6.49
C ARG A 89 -10.67 11.06 -5.32
N ALA A 90 -9.44 10.75 -4.95
CA ALA A 90 -9.12 9.95 -3.75
C ALA A 90 -9.70 10.59 -2.49
N ASN A 91 -9.46 11.88 -2.25
CA ASN A 91 -10.00 12.60 -1.09
C ASN A 91 -11.53 12.58 -1.08
N SER A 92 -12.16 12.82 -2.24
CA SER A 92 -13.62 12.76 -2.39
C SER A 92 -14.17 11.37 -2.07
N PHE A 93 -13.48 10.31 -2.54
CA PHE A 93 -13.86 8.93 -2.29
C PHE A 93 -13.76 8.56 -0.81
N LEU A 94 -12.65 8.93 -0.17
CA LEU A 94 -12.41 8.71 1.26
C LEU A 94 -13.51 9.34 2.11
N LYS A 95 -13.92 10.59 1.81
CA LYS A 95 -15.01 11.28 2.50
C LYS A 95 -16.37 10.61 2.29
N LEU A 96 -16.71 10.29 1.04
CA LEU A 96 -18.05 9.85 0.67
C LEU A 96 -18.30 8.37 0.98
N LYS A 97 -17.27 7.53 0.86
CA LYS A 97 -17.41 6.07 0.94
C LYS A 97 -16.74 5.45 2.15
N GLN A 98 -15.82 6.16 2.80
CA GLN A 98 -15.13 5.71 4.02
C GLN A 98 -14.66 4.24 3.92
N PRO A 99 -13.91 3.87 2.87
CA PRO A 99 -13.45 2.49 2.70
C PRO A 99 -12.56 2.07 3.87
N GLU A 100 -12.49 0.76 4.17
CA GLU A 100 -11.52 0.25 5.14
C GLU A 100 -10.08 0.48 4.67
N ILE A 101 -9.84 0.31 3.36
CA ILE A 101 -8.52 0.46 2.74
C ILE A 101 -8.63 1.08 1.34
N LEU A 102 -7.74 2.04 1.06
CA LEU A 102 -7.48 2.59 -0.26
C LEU A 102 -5.98 2.51 -0.57
N TYR A 103 -5.61 1.68 -1.54
CA TYR A 103 -4.23 1.58 -2.01
C TYR A 103 -3.83 2.78 -2.88
N LEU A 104 -2.59 3.24 -2.70
CA LEU A 104 -1.94 4.17 -3.62
C LEU A 104 -1.10 3.42 -4.65
N GLY A 105 -0.60 2.25 -4.29
CA GLY A 105 0.21 1.36 -5.11
C GLY A 105 0.14 -0.08 -4.63
N GLY A 106 0.54 -1.01 -5.50
CA GLY A 106 0.56 -2.44 -5.18
C GLY A 106 0.94 -3.30 -6.39
N MET A 107 1.29 -4.55 -6.13
CA MET A 107 1.41 -5.57 -7.16
C MET A 107 0.01 -5.91 -7.68
N LEU A 108 -0.18 -5.78 -9.00
CA LEU A 108 -1.47 -5.88 -9.66
C LEU A 108 -1.93 -7.35 -9.76
N GLY A 109 -2.97 -7.70 -8.99
CA GLY A 109 -3.70 -8.96 -9.16
C GLY A 109 -4.94 -8.79 -10.06
N ARG A 110 -6.00 -8.21 -9.51
CA ARG A 110 -7.25 -7.89 -10.23
C ARG A 110 -7.62 -6.43 -10.06
N MET A 111 -8.29 -5.87 -11.06
CA MET A 111 -8.74 -4.48 -11.02
C MET A 111 -9.98 -4.31 -11.89
N TRP A 112 -11.03 -3.69 -11.39
CA TRP A 112 -12.22 -3.39 -12.17
C TRP A 112 -12.81 -2.03 -11.78
N LEU A 113 -13.47 -1.41 -12.76
CA LEU A 113 -14.05 -0.09 -12.60
C LEU A 113 -15.20 -0.11 -11.61
N ILE A 114 -15.41 1.06 -11.00
CA ILE A 114 -16.60 1.41 -10.23
C ILE A 114 -17.14 2.72 -10.79
N PRO A 115 -18.41 3.12 -10.51
CA PRO A 115 -18.94 4.41 -10.90
C PRO A 115 -18.36 5.55 -10.04
N PHE A 116 -17.04 5.65 -9.97
CA PHE A 116 -16.29 6.69 -9.28
C PHE A 116 -14.96 6.92 -10.02
N PRO A 117 -14.80 8.06 -10.73
CA PRO A 117 -13.59 8.32 -11.53
C PRO A 117 -12.30 8.22 -10.71
N ASN A 118 -11.25 7.68 -11.32
CA ASN A 118 -9.92 7.48 -10.73
C ASN A 118 -9.87 6.57 -9.50
N ILE A 119 -10.97 5.87 -9.20
CA ILE A 119 -11.01 4.86 -8.16
C ILE A 119 -11.49 3.57 -8.79
N VAL A 120 -10.88 2.47 -8.35
CA VAL A 120 -11.19 1.13 -8.83
C VAL A 120 -11.34 0.20 -7.65
N ARG A 121 -12.09 -0.88 -7.85
CA ARG A 121 -11.97 -2.05 -6.97
C ARG A 121 -10.75 -2.82 -7.43
N ALA A 122 -9.93 -3.23 -6.48
CA ALA A 122 -8.73 -3.97 -6.79
C ALA A 122 -8.52 -5.13 -5.83
N ARG A 123 -7.70 -6.09 -6.26
CA ARG A 123 -7.04 -7.07 -5.43
C ARG A 123 -5.56 -6.92 -5.71
N LEU A 124 -4.88 -6.22 -4.81
CA LEU A 124 -3.46 -5.95 -4.88
C LEU A 124 -2.76 -6.73 -3.78
N THR A 125 -1.49 -7.08 -4.02
CA THR A 125 -0.56 -7.55 -2.99
C THR A 125 0.55 -6.51 -2.80
N GLY A 126 1.32 -6.62 -1.71
CA GLY A 126 2.20 -5.55 -1.24
C GLY A 126 1.46 -4.43 -0.50
N THR A 127 2.13 -3.86 0.49
CA THR A 127 1.58 -2.89 1.46
C THR A 127 2.44 -1.63 1.58
N HIS A 128 3.22 -1.31 0.54
CA HIS A 128 4.13 -0.17 0.55
C HIS A 128 3.46 1.20 0.63
N ALA A 129 2.22 1.36 0.14
CA ALA A 129 1.52 2.64 0.24
C ALA A 129 0.00 2.48 0.21
N TYR A 130 -0.65 2.70 1.36
CA TYR A 130 -2.10 2.57 1.50
C TYR A 130 -2.67 3.40 2.65
N ILE A 131 -3.92 3.84 2.48
CA ILE A 131 -4.67 4.57 3.50
C ILE A 131 -5.61 3.59 4.19
N LEU A 132 -5.61 3.59 5.53
CA LEU A 132 -6.60 2.91 6.35
C LEU A 132 -7.56 3.91 6.96
N SER A 133 -8.84 3.56 7.02
CA SER A 133 -9.78 4.22 7.92
C SER A 133 -9.65 3.69 9.35
N ARG A 134 -10.22 4.41 10.31
CA ARG A 134 -10.30 3.98 11.71
C ARG A 134 -10.88 2.57 11.87
N GLN A 135 -11.88 2.20 11.07
CA GLN A 135 -12.44 0.84 11.08
C GLN A 135 -11.43 -0.19 10.54
N GLY A 136 -10.72 0.15 9.46
CA GLY A 136 -9.62 -0.66 8.93
C GLY A 136 -8.52 -0.90 9.98
N CYS A 137 -8.11 0.15 10.70
CA CYS A 137 -7.15 0.04 11.81
C CYS A 137 -7.65 -0.93 12.91
N LYS A 138 -8.90 -0.78 13.36
CA LYS A 138 -9.48 -1.67 14.40
C LYS A 138 -9.51 -3.13 13.94
N ASN A 139 -9.84 -3.36 12.66
CA ASN A 139 -9.89 -4.69 12.08
C ASN A 139 -8.48 -5.32 11.96
N LEU A 140 -7.47 -4.50 11.69
CA LEU A 140 -6.08 -4.95 11.60
C LEU A 140 -5.52 -5.32 12.98
N VAL A 141 -5.67 -4.46 13.98
CA VAL A 141 -5.12 -4.67 15.33
C VAL A 141 -5.69 -5.93 16.01
N ARG A 142 -6.96 -6.27 15.74
CA ARG A 142 -7.61 -7.45 16.33
C ARG A 142 -7.11 -8.79 15.79
N LYS A 143 -6.43 -8.81 14.65
CA LYS A 143 -6.00 -10.05 14.00
C LYS A 143 -4.63 -10.47 14.51
N LYS A 144 -4.50 -11.70 14.95
CA LYS A 144 -3.19 -12.25 15.32
C LYS A 144 -2.48 -12.73 14.07
N PHE A 145 -1.16 -12.55 14.03
CA PHE A 145 -0.34 -13.18 13.02
C PHE A 145 -0.48 -14.70 13.11
N SER A 146 -0.80 -15.36 12.00
CA SER A 146 -1.03 -16.80 11.91
C SER A 146 -0.16 -17.45 10.82
N GLY A 147 1.02 -16.88 10.55
CA GLY A 147 1.91 -17.32 9.48
C GLY A 147 1.50 -16.86 8.07
N THR A 148 0.53 -15.95 7.96
CA THR A 148 0.10 -15.37 6.68
C THR A 148 0.50 -13.89 6.62
N PRO A 149 1.21 -13.45 5.57
CA PRO A 149 1.57 -12.05 5.38
C PRO A 149 0.36 -11.12 5.33
N ILE A 150 0.55 -9.87 5.76
CA ILE A 150 -0.52 -8.87 5.83
C ILE A 150 -1.16 -8.56 4.47
N ASP A 151 -0.39 -8.60 3.39
CA ASP A 151 -0.89 -8.32 2.04
C ASP A 151 -1.89 -9.38 1.55
N THR A 152 -1.66 -10.64 1.90
CA THR A 152 -2.55 -11.77 1.62
C THR A 152 -3.87 -11.60 2.37
N HIS A 153 -3.80 -11.06 3.59
CA HIS A 153 -4.98 -10.76 4.38
C HIS A 153 -5.85 -9.70 3.69
N TYR A 154 -5.28 -8.55 3.32
CA TYR A 154 -6.03 -7.48 2.66
C TYR A 154 -6.56 -7.89 1.28
N CYS A 155 -5.76 -8.60 0.48
CA CYS A 155 -6.12 -9.01 -0.88
C CYS A 155 -7.36 -9.91 -0.93
N ASN A 156 -7.49 -10.82 0.04
CA ASN A 156 -8.51 -11.88 0.02
C ASN A 156 -9.72 -11.59 0.89
N VAL A 157 -9.54 -10.88 2.01
CA VAL A 157 -10.59 -10.73 3.04
C VAL A 157 -11.25 -9.36 2.99
N VAL A 158 -10.50 -8.31 2.69
CA VAL A 158 -11.01 -6.93 2.80
C VAL A 158 -11.51 -6.42 1.46
N LYS A 159 -12.65 -5.72 1.48
CA LYS A 159 -13.15 -4.98 0.31
C LYS A 159 -12.23 -3.77 0.05
N SER A 160 -11.15 -3.99 -0.71
CA SER A 160 -10.12 -2.99 -1.02
C SER A 160 -10.30 -2.16 -2.30
N TYR A 161 -10.06 -0.86 -2.19
CA TYR A 161 -10.07 0.06 -3.33
C TYR A 161 -8.65 0.49 -3.67
N SER A 162 -8.42 1.01 -4.87
CA SER A 162 -7.16 1.61 -5.27
C SER A 162 -7.43 2.88 -6.08
N VAL A 163 -6.49 3.81 -6.04
CA VAL A 163 -6.41 4.88 -7.02
C VAL A 163 -6.04 4.30 -8.41
N TYR A 164 -6.54 4.95 -9.46
CA TYR A 164 -6.23 4.63 -10.86
C TYR A 164 -6.01 5.91 -11.70
N PRO A 165 -4.87 6.02 -12.41
CA PRO A 165 -3.69 5.16 -12.30
C PRO A 165 -3.11 5.14 -10.89
N MET A 166 -2.40 4.05 -10.53
CA MET A 166 -1.63 3.98 -9.28
C MET A 166 -0.71 5.19 -9.11
N LEU A 167 -0.57 5.65 -7.87
CA LEU A 167 0.28 6.78 -7.47
C LEU A 167 1.64 6.32 -6.95
N SER A 168 1.79 5.05 -6.55
CA SER A 168 3.00 4.54 -5.91
C SER A 168 3.38 3.15 -6.43
N ALA A 169 4.67 2.84 -6.31
CA ALA A 169 5.28 1.53 -6.54
C ALA A 169 6.28 1.23 -5.39
N GLN A 170 6.96 0.09 -5.44
CA GLN A 170 8.15 -0.11 -4.60
C GLN A 170 9.41 0.29 -5.36
N GLN A 171 10.43 0.75 -4.63
CA GLN A 171 11.77 0.93 -5.13
C GLN A 171 12.26 -0.39 -5.75
N PRO A 172 12.89 -0.32 -6.93
CA PRO A 172 13.46 -1.49 -7.57
C PRO A 172 14.55 -2.14 -6.71
N GLU A 173 14.59 -3.48 -6.69
CA GLU A 173 15.59 -4.25 -5.93
C GLU A 173 17.04 -3.99 -6.38
N ASP A 174 17.22 -3.52 -7.62
CA ASP A 174 18.51 -3.11 -8.19
C ASP A 174 19.02 -1.78 -7.66
N GLU A 175 18.13 -0.92 -7.16
CA GLU A 175 18.49 0.33 -6.49
C GLU A 175 18.66 0.10 -4.99
N VAL A 176 17.71 -0.62 -4.38
CA VAL A 176 17.67 -0.87 -2.94
C VAL A 176 17.13 -2.26 -2.64
N LYS A 177 17.98 -3.16 -2.14
CA LYS A 177 17.58 -4.53 -1.82
C LYS A 177 16.60 -4.63 -0.64
N SER A 178 15.64 -5.54 -0.78
CA SER A 178 14.71 -5.98 0.25
C SER A 178 15.19 -7.27 0.94
N ASP A 179 15.35 -7.19 2.26
CA ASP A 179 15.83 -8.33 3.05
C ASP A 179 14.80 -9.48 3.16
N ILE A 180 13.51 -9.19 2.93
CA ILE A 180 12.44 -10.19 2.98
C ILE A 180 12.48 -11.11 1.76
N VAL A 181 12.94 -10.60 0.61
CA VAL A 181 13.00 -11.36 -0.64
C VAL A 181 14.02 -12.49 -0.55
N GLU A 182 15.18 -12.27 0.06
CA GLU A 182 16.19 -13.33 0.26
C GLU A 182 15.62 -14.54 1.02
N ASN A 183 14.84 -14.29 2.08
CA ASN A 183 14.19 -15.34 2.85
C ASN A 183 13.06 -16.04 2.08
N ARG A 184 12.31 -15.31 1.24
CA ARG A 184 11.30 -15.91 0.36
C ARG A 184 11.92 -16.77 -0.74
N VAL A 185 13.03 -16.34 -1.33
CA VAL A 185 13.78 -17.12 -2.33
C VAL A 185 14.24 -18.44 -1.72
N LYS A 186 14.81 -18.40 -0.50
CA LYS A 186 15.25 -19.59 0.24
C LYS A 186 14.08 -20.55 0.56
N ARG A 187 12.90 -20.04 0.94
CA ARG A 187 11.75 -20.88 1.32
C ARG A 187 10.90 -21.40 0.15
N LYS A 188 10.77 -20.65 -0.95
CA LYS A 188 9.79 -20.92 -2.03
C LYS A 188 10.40 -21.32 -3.39
N GLY A 189 11.71 -21.53 -3.48
CA GLY A 189 12.35 -22.06 -4.69
C GLY A 189 12.42 -21.06 -5.86
N GLY A 190 12.48 -19.77 -5.55
CA GLY A 190 12.63 -18.69 -6.52
C GLY A 190 11.61 -17.57 -6.32
N ALA A 191 12.10 -16.34 -6.14
CA ALA A 191 11.31 -15.13 -6.31
C ALA A 191 11.81 -14.43 -7.58
N SER A 192 10.91 -14.03 -8.46
CA SER A 192 11.26 -13.13 -9.55
C SER A 192 11.81 -11.82 -8.95
N VAL A 193 13.00 -11.40 -9.36
CA VAL A 193 13.57 -10.11 -8.96
C VAL A 193 12.58 -9.01 -9.36
N LYS A 194 12.21 -8.16 -8.40
CA LYS A 194 11.32 -7.01 -8.62
C LYS A 194 12.15 -5.80 -9.03
N ASP A 195 12.79 -5.93 -10.18
CA ASP A 195 13.57 -4.88 -10.79
C ASP A 195 12.68 -3.75 -11.35
N LYS A 196 13.30 -2.71 -11.90
CA LYS A 196 12.57 -1.61 -12.54
C LYS A 196 11.62 -2.10 -13.64
N ARG A 197 12.04 -3.10 -14.42
CA ARG A 197 11.24 -3.67 -15.51
C ARG A 197 9.96 -4.34 -14.98
N TYR A 198 10.03 -5.00 -13.83
CA TYR A 198 8.87 -5.57 -13.15
C TYR A 198 7.86 -4.47 -12.80
N TRP A 199 8.30 -3.36 -12.20
CA TRP A 199 7.42 -2.26 -11.80
C TRP A 199 6.83 -1.51 -12.99
N ASP A 200 7.61 -1.27 -14.04
CA ASP A 200 7.13 -0.69 -15.31
C ASP A 200 6.03 -1.59 -15.95
N ASN A 201 6.25 -2.90 -15.92
CA ASN A 201 5.28 -3.89 -16.40
C ASN A 201 4.03 -3.96 -15.50
N ASN A 202 4.20 -3.88 -14.18
CA ASN A 202 3.10 -3.86 -13.22
C ASN A 202 2.18 -2.65 -13.48
N PHE A 203 2.78 -1.47 -13.67
CA PHE A 203 2.05 -0.24 -13.94
C PHE A 203 1.32 -0.26 -15.29
N SER A 204 2.02 -0.68 -16.36
CA SER A 204 1.48 -0.71 -17.72
C SER A 204 0.35 -1.74 -17.93
N LYS A 205 0.23 -2.75 -17.07
CA LYS A 205 -0.84 -3.75 -17.13
C LYS A 205 -2.21 -3.27 -16.64
N GLN A 206 -2.31 -2.13 -15.94
CA GLN A 206 -3.58 -1.67 -15.36
C GLN A 206 -4.72 -1.54 -16.39
N PRO A 207 -4.54 -0.92 -17.58
CA PRO A 207 -5.61 -0.84 -18.58
C PRO A 207 -6.07 -2.21 -19.09
N SER A 208 -5.14 -3.14 -19.30
CA SER A 208 -5.46 -4.52 -19.71
C SER A 208 -6.18 -5.30 -18.62
N ALA A 209 -5.82 -5.07 -17.35
CA ALA A 209 -6.53 -5.66 -16.21
C ALA A 209 -7.98 -5.16 -16.11
N LEU A 210 -8.21 -3.84 -16.28
CA LEU A 210 -9.56 -3.27 -16.32
C LEU A 210 -10.43 -3.87 -17.42
N LYS A 211 -9.86 -4.08 -18.62
CA LYS A 211 -10.55 -4.75 -19.74
C LYS A 211 -10.87 -6.20 -19.41
N ARG A 212 -9.87 -6.95 -18.91
CA ARG A 212 -10.01 -8.37 -18.55
C ARG A 212 -11.10 -8.60 -17.49
N ASP A 213 -11.18 -7.72 -16.49
CA ASP A 213 -12.09 -7.84 -15.36
C ASP A 213 -13.37 -6.98 -15.54
N ILE A 214 -13.65 -6.45 -16.74
CA ILE A 214 -14.80 -5.57 -17.01
C ILE A 214 -16.15 -6.20 -16.64
N TRP A 215 -16.27 -7.53 -16.76
CA TRP A 215 -17.48 -8.24 -16.38
C TRP A 215 -17.84 -8.05 -14.90
N ARG A 216 -16.84 -7.82 -14.03
CA ARG A 216 -17.07 -7.50 -12.60
C ARG A 216 -17.75 -6.14 -12.45
N THR A 217 -17.40 -5.20 -13.32
CA THR A 217 -18.06 -3.90 -13.51
C THR A 217 -19.44 -4.03 -14.17
N LEU A 218 -19.74 -5.10 -14.90
CA LEU A 218 -21.09 -5.29 -15.43
C LEU A 218 -22.00 -6.00 -14.41
N CYS A 219 -21.44 -6.91 -13.62
CA CYS A 219 -22.16 -7.68 -12.60
C CYS A 219 -22.22 -7.00 -11.23
N MET A 220 -22.06 -5.68 -11.13
CA MET A 220 -22.19 -4.94 -9.85
C MET A 220 -21.27 -5.44 -8.72
N ARG A 221 -20.12 -6.05 -9.03
CA ARG A 221 -19.17 -6.57 -8.02
C ARG A 221 -18.36 -5.47 -7.29
N TRP A 222 -18.94 -4.29 -7.16
CA TRP A 222 -18.45 -3.17 -6.34
C TRP A 222 -19.43 -2.72 -5.26
N LEU A 223 -20.70 -3.16 -5.34
CA LEU A 223 -21.66 -3.09 -4.24
C LEU A 223 -21.12 -3.90 -3.04
#